data_AF-A0A2E0VN08-F1
#
_entry.id   AF-A0A2E0VN08-F1
#
_cell.length_a   1.000
_cell.length_b   1.000
_cell.length_c   1.000
_cell.angle_alpha   90.00
_cell.angle_beta   90.00
_cell.angle_gamma   90.00
#
_symmetry.space_group_name_H-M   'P 1'
#
loop_
_entity.id
_entity.type
_entity.pdbx_description
1 polymer ?
#
loop_
_entity_poly.entity_id
_entity_poly.type
_entity_poly.pdbx_seq_one_letter_code
_entity_poly.pdbx_strand_id
1 'polypeptide(L)'
;MKSQHLVLNAALFAVGLLVGYMVWGSSNPAADNSTQQATTSEVKTETESKVAQETKQEETSETVINDENLAGNSASDESPEVDPSGPTDNPIVLPSGQACFANDKELSFQLSLFAEEMEKKKVMYNNREPEKLADCSGIFHRTLQFVASSCDQYLYPEPTDARDSRSLANWYNAHENLVFINDAVAQRNVIKPGAVMFFGGSGKRYNHPPKDEVLKGGIIEHIGVVTEVKKDDQGNVIGYTMFHGRRPGKAAERSHYHSIEPPRLGYPPLGNWNQQLLAVAYVMTPKGA
;
A
#
# COMPACT_ATOMS: atom_id res chain seq x y z
N MET A 1 27.19 47.00 31.13
CA MET A 1 26.86 47.20 32.56
C MET A 1 25.46 46.66 32.80
N LYS A 2 25.32 45.73 33.78
CA LYS A 2 24.15 45.34 34.63
C LYS A 2 22.73 45.42 34.03
N SER A 3 21.80 44.49 34.19
CA SER A 3 21.48 43.55 35.29
C SER A 3 20.45 42.55 34.75
N GLN A 4 20.58 41.23 35.00
CA GLN A 4 19.76 40.45 35.94
C GLN A 4 18.23 40.63 35.81
N HIS A 5 17.50 39.55 35.52
CA HIS A 5 16.68 38.87 36.54
C HIS A 5 16.23 37.47 36.08
N LEU A 6 16.77 36.49 36.78
CA LEU A 6 16.33 35.11 36.86
C LEU A 6 15.12 35.08 37.81
N VAL A 7 14.01 34.44 37.44
CA VAL A 7 12.98 34.03 38.41
C VAL A 7 12.70 32.55 38.22
N LEU A 8 13.18 31.81 39.22
CA LEU A 8 12.94 30.42 39.51
C LEU A 8 11.59 30.31 40.24
N ASN A 9 10.74 29.35 39.89
CA ASN A 9 9.73 28.83 40.81
C ASN A 9 9.68 27.31 40.69
N ALA A 10 10.09 26.66 41.77
CA ALA A 10 10.00 25.24 42.04
C ALA A 10 9.20 25.08 43.34
N ALA A 11 8.22 24.17 43.36
CA ALA A 11 7.55 23.55 44.52
C ALA A 11 6.20 22.94 44.04
N LEU A 12 5.66 21.81 44.50
CA LEU A 12 6.07 20.70 45.37
C LEU A 12 4.94 19.62 45.27
N PHE A 13 5.32 18.35 45.13
CA PHE A 13 4.82 17.11 45.76
C PHE A 13 3.33 16.70 45.96
N ALA A 14 3.19 15.36 45.92
CA ALA A 14 2.34 14.43 46.69
C ALA A 14 1.08 13.85 45.98
N VAL A 15 1.11 12.59 45.53
CA VAL A 15 0.83 11.30 46.23
C VAL A 15 -0.67 10.94 46.25
N GLY A 16 -1.00 9.75 45.73
CA GLY A 16 -2.34 9.15 45.85
C GLY A 16 -2.48 7.80 45.13
N LEU A 17 -1.80 6.77 45.64
CA LEU A 17 -1.99 5.35 45.28
C LEU A 17 -3.18 4.82 46.11
N LEU A 18 -4.22 4.28 45.47
CA LEU A 18 -5.25 3.48 46.15
C LEU A 18 -5.43 2.13 45.45
N VAL A 19 -4.94 1.11 46.14
CA VAL A 19 -5.27 -0.30 45.99
C VAL A 19 -6.50 -0.58 46.85
N GLY A 20 -7.50 -1.25 46.29
CA GLY A 20 -8.67 -1.74 47.02
C GLY A 20 -9.06 -3.12 46.51
N TYR A 21 -8.65 -4.16 47.22
CA TYR A 21 -9.18 -5.52 47.15
C TYR A 21 -10.58 -5.56 47.79
N MET A 22 -11.51 -6.31 47.20
CA MET A 22 -12.47 -7.09 47.99
C MET A 22 -12.92 -8.35 47.25
N VAL A 23 -12.71 -9.47 47.95
CA VAL A 23 -13.17 -10.83 47.68
C VAL A 23 -14.33 -11.11 48.63
N TRP A 24 -15.44 -11.64 48.11
CA TRP A 24 -16.40 -12.56 48.73
C TRP A 24 -17.56 -12.73 47.74
N GLY A 25 -18.13 -13.89 47.46
CA GLY A 25 -18.05 -15.21 48.06
C GLY A 25 -19.42 -15.89 47.90
N SER A 26 -19.44 -17.03 47.18
CA SER A 26 -20.40 -18.15 47.20
C SER A 26 -21.92 -17.93 47.35
N SER A 27 -22.68 -18.46 46.39
CA SER A 27 -23.47 -19.70 46.60
C SER A 27 -24.26 -20.11 45.34
N ASN A 28 -24.03 -21.35 44.88
CA ASN A 28 -24.97 -22.17 44.11
C ASN A 28 -25.84 -22.95 45.14
N PRO A 29 -27.08 -23.41 44.84
CA PRO A 29 -27.24 -24.59 43.98
C PRO A 29 -28.59 -24.80 43.24
N ALA A 30 -28.56 -25.83 42.38
CA ALA A 30 -29.62 -26.81 42.02
C ALA A 30 -30.82 -26.31 41.18
N ALA A 31 -30.93 -26.80 39.92
CA ALA A 31 -31.75 -27.96 39.48
C ALA A 31 -33.13 -27.46 39.00
N ASP A 32 -33.84 -28.02 38.02
CA ASP A 32 -33.80 -29.32 37.38
C ASP A 32 -34.63 -29.27 36.07
N ASN A 33 -34.28 -30.16 35.15
CA ASN A 33 -35.10 -30.89 34.15
C ASN A 33 -36.13 -30.26 33.17
N SER A 34 -36.21 -30.97 32.02
CA SER A 34 -37.35 -31.16 31.10
C SER A 34 -37.39 -30.27 29.85
N THR A 35 -37.72 -30.73 28.64
CA THR A 35 -37.86 -32.04 27.98
C THR A 35 -37.86 -31.73 26.48
N GLN A 36 -37.28 -32.66 25.72
CA GLN A 36 -37.45 -32.94 24.29
C GLN A 36 -38.60 -32.22 23.56
N GLN A 37 -38.32 -31.68 22.37
CA GLN A 37 -39.05 -32.12 21.17
C GLN A 37 -38.27 -31.84 19.88
N ALA A 38 -38.11 -32.91 19.11
CA ALA A 38 -37.69 -32.90 17.73
C ALA A 38 -38.85 -32.51 16.82
N THR A 39 -38.57 -31.74 15.78
CA THR A 39 -39.34 -31.76 14.52
C THR A 39 -38.38 -31.61 13.34
N THR A 40 -38.36 -32.66 12.54
CA THR A 40 -37.77 -32.82 11.22
C THR A 40 -38.61 -32.14 10.14
N SER A 41 -38.01 -32.06 8.94
CA SER A 41 -38.59 -31.79 7.61
C SER A 41 -38.36 -30.33 7.17
N GLU A 42 -37.77 -30.03 6.01
CA GLU A 42 -37.93 -30.69 4.72
C GLU A 42 -36.74 -30.39 3.79
N VAL A 43 -36.19 -31.45 3.20
CA VAL A 43 -35.28 -31.41 2.04
C VAL A 43 -36.16 -31.41 0.79
N LYS A 44 -35.98 -30.42 -0.10
CA LYS A 44 -36.43 -30.51 -1.49
C LYS A 44 -35.21 -30.59 -2.41
N THR A 45 -34.97 -31.79 -2.89
CA THR A 45 -34.15 -32.10 -4.06
C THR A 45 -35.11 -32.32 -5.22
N GLU A 46 -35.00 -31.52 -6.27
CA GLU A 46 -35.54 -31.86 -7.59
C GLU A 46 -34.36 -32.22 -8.50
N THR A 47 -34.45 -33.42 -9.04
CA THR A 47 -33.63 -33.96 -10.11
C THR A 47 -34.47 -33.90 -11.36
N GLU A 48 -33.94 -33.39 -12.47
CA GLU A 48 -34.19 -34.02 -13.78
C GLU A 48 -33.14 -33.61 -14.83
N SER A 49 -32.88 -34.58 -15.70
CA SER A 49 -31.78 -34.68 -16.63
C SER A 49 -32.34 -34.82 -18.04
N LYS A 50 -31.74 -34.19 -19.06
CA LYS A 50 -31.74 -34.63 -20.47
C LYS A 50 -30.73 -33.80 -21.27
N VAL A 51 -29.61 -34.39 -21.71
CA VAL A 51 -29.35 -35.11 -22.98
C VAL A 51 -28.84 -34.19 -24.10
N ALA A 52 -27.77 -34.71 -24.71
CA ALA A 52 -26.85 -34.21 -25.73
C ALA A 52 -27.43 -33.79 -27.08
N GLN A 53 -26.67 -32.95 -27.82
CA GLN A 53 -26.12 -33.19 -29.18
C GLN A 53 -25.30 -31.94 -29.60
N GLU A 54 -23.99 -32.06 -29.81
CA GLU A 54 -23.33 -32.16 -31.14
C GLU A 54 -23.86 -31.17 -32.19
N THR A 55 -22.99 -30.29 -32.73
CA THR A 55 -22.64 -30.22 -34.18
C THR A 55 -21.44 -29.27 -34.38
N LYS A 56 -20.64 -29.64 -35.38
CA LYS A 56 -19.34 -29.19 -35.87
C LYS A 56 -19.51 -28.28 -37.10
N GLN A 57 -18.68 -27.23 -37.25
CA GLN A 57 -18.28 -26.51 -38.49
C GLN A 57 -17.41 -25.34 -38.01
N GLU A 58 -16.10 -25.16 -38.24
CA GLU A 58 -15.24 -25.33 -39.42
C GLU A 58 -15.82 -24.70 -40.69
N GLU A 59 -15.51 -23.41 -40.89
CA GLU A 59 -15.23 -22.90 -42.23
C GLU A 59 -14.22 -21.73 -42.17
N THR A 60 -13.10 -22.00 -42.80
CA THR A 60 -12.05 -21.11 -43.28
C THR A 60 -12.58 -20.05 -44.24
N SER A 61 -12.04 -18.83 -44.17
CA SER A 61 -11.94 -17.98 -45.36
C SER A 61 -10.66 -17.16 -45.28
N GLU A 62 -9.63 -17.69 -45.92
CA GLU A 62 -8.52 -16.91 -46.45
C GLU A 62 -9.05 -16.02 -47.57
N THR A 63 -8.70 -14.73 -47.58
CA THR A 63 -8.76 -13.94 -48.81
C THR A 63 -7.38 -13.40 -49.12
N VAL A 64 -7.01 -13.72 -50.35
CA VAL A 64 -5.74 -13.60 -51.03
C VAL A 64 -5.39 -12.15 -51.37
N ILE A 65 -4.10 -11.87 -51.30
CA ILE A 65 -3.37 -10.68 -51.75
C ILE A 65 -3.39 -10.61 -53.28
N ASN A 66 -3.55 -9.40 -53.84
CA ASN A 66 -2.99 -8.93 -55.12
C ASN A 66 -3.18 -7.39 -55.11
N ASP A 67 -2.19 -6.54 -54.88
CA ASP A 67 -0.92 -6.25 -55.58
C ASP A 67 -1.08 -5.33 -56.79
N GLU A 68 -0.14 -4.37 -56.84
CA GLU A 68 0.22 -3.43 -57.90
C GLU A 68 -0.63 -2.17 -58.17
N ASN A 69 -0.12 -1.02 -57.71
CA ASN A 69 0.30 -0.02 -58.69
C ASN A 69 1.51 0.81 -58.22
N LEU A 70 2.55 0.75 -59.06
CA LEU A 70 3.85 1.41 -58.96
C LEU A 70 3.79 2.90 -59.30
N ALA A 71 4.58 3.70 -58.57
CA ALA A 71 5.45 4.80 -59.01
C ALA A 71 5.72 5.67 -57.77
N GLY A 72 6.91 5.64 -57.18
CA GLY A 72 8.13 6.15 -57.78
C GLY A 72 8.33 7.59 -57.30
N ASN A 73 9.07 7.78 -56.20
CA ASN A 73 9.91 8.97 -56.10
C ASN A 73 11.09 8.77 -55.14
N SER A 74 12.20 9.28 -55.63
CA SER A 74 13.56 9.11 -55.14
C SER A 74 13.86 10.02 -53.95
N ALA A 75 14.61 9.43 -53.01
CA ALA A 75 15.48 10.02 -51.99
C ALA A 75 15.53 11.56 -51.85
N SER A 76 15.13 12.01 -50.66
CA SER A 76 15.78 13.12 -49.96
C SER A 76 16.07 12.65 -48.53
N ASP A 77 17.35 12.36 -48.31
CA ASP A 77 18.00 11.96 -47.07
C ASP A 77 17.92 13.13 -46.08
N GLU A 78 16.92 13.10 -45.20
CA GLU A 78 16.85 13.99 -44.03
C GLU A 78 16.87 13.09 -42.80
N SER A 79 18.08 12.88 -42.30
CA SER A 79 18.38 12.15 -41.07
C SER A 79 17.53 12.71 -39.93
N PRO A 80 16.63 11.93 -39.31
CA PRO A 80 15.94 12.41 -38.12
C PRO A 80 16.98 12.56 -37.01
N GLU A 81 17.05 13.77 -36.45
CA GLU A 81 17.81 14.04 -35.23
C GLU A 81 17.35 13.05 -34.16
N VAL A 82 18.25 12.15 -33.79
CA VAL A 82 18.08 11.22 -32.68
C VAL A 82 17.98 12.06 -31.42
N ASP A 83 16.79 12.13 -30.84
CA ASP A 83 16.55 12.61 -29.49
C ASP A 83 17.53 11.88 -28.54
N PRO A 84 18.45 12.60 -27.85
CA PRO A 84 19.47 11.97 -27.02
C PRO A 84 18.92 11.44 -25.69
N SER A 85 17.61 11.43 -25.47
CA SER A 85 16.97 10.81 -24.31
C SER A 85 16.80 9.29 -24.46
N GLY A 86 17.90 8.59 -24.73
CA GLY A 86 17.99 7.17 -24.42
C GLY A 86 17.73 6.93 -22.91
N PRO A 87 17.24 5.75 -22.50
CA PRO A 87 17.01 5.46 -21.09
C PRO A 87 18.35 5.61 -20.36
N THR A 88 18.43 6.60 -19.49
CA THR A 88 19.59 6.76 -18.63
C THR A 88 19.58 5.59 -17.64
N ASP A 89 20.56 4.69 -17.79
CA ASP A 89 20.82 3.51 -16.94
C ASP A 89 21.12 3.84 -15.45
N ASN A 90 20.88 5.07 -15.02
CA ASN A 90 20.99 5.43 -13.62
C ASN A 90 19.80 4.82 -12.87
N PRO A 91 20.04 3.90 -11.92
CA PRO A 91 18.96 3.32 -11.15
C PRO A 91 18.23 4.46 -10.42
N ILE A 92 16.91 4.46 -10.51
CA ILE A 92 16.09 5.40 -9.73
C ILE A 92 16.24 5.01 -8.26
N VAL A 93 16.90 5.85 -7.46
CA VAL A 93 17.18 5.57 -6.05
C VAL A 93 16.28 6.42 -5.17
N LEU A 94 15.46 5.78 -4.34
CA LEU A 94 14.75 6.47 -3.26
C LEU A 94 15.72 6.95 -2.17
N PRO A 95 15.43 8.07 -1.50
CA PRO A 95 16.24 8.60 -0.40
C PRO A 95 16.57 7.55 0.67
N SER A 96 17.70 7.75 1.35
CA SER A 96 18.12 6.89 2.47
C SER A 96 17.60 7.44 3.80
N GLY A 97 17.16 6.55 4.69
CA GLY A 97 16.80 6.88 6.08
C GLY A 97 17.98 6.87 7.06
N GLN A 98 19.21 6.80 6.54
CA GLN A 98 20.42 6.59 7.34
C GLN A 98 20.75 7.72 8.32
N ALA A 99 20.15 8.90 8.17
CA ALA A 99 20.32 9.99 9.12
C ALA A 99 19.69 9.67 10.49
N CYS A 100 18.72 8.75 10.54
CA CYS A 100 17.97 8.41 11.76
C CYS A 100 18.01 6.92 12.11
N PHE A 101 18.18 6.05 11.12
CA PHE A 101 18.21 4.60 11.30
C PHE A 101 19.54 4.05 10.83
N ALA A 102 20.12 3.07 11.53
CA ALA A 102 21.43 2.53 11.15
C ALA A 102 21.46 1.96 9.72
N ASN A 103 20.34 1.39 9.26
CA ASN A 103 20.13 0.85 7.91
C ASN A 103 18.66 0.43 7.72
N ASP A 104 18.33 -0.08 6.53
CA ASP A 104 16.99 -0.58 6.20
C ASP A 104 16.49 -1.72 7.10
N LYS A 105 17.38 -2.54 7.69
CA LYS A 105 16.98 -3.61 8.62
C LYS A 105 16.49 -3.03 9.93
N GLU A 106 17.15 -2.00 10.45
CA GLU A 106 16.69 -1.32 11.66
C GLU A 106 15.34 -0.65 11.43
N LEU A 107 15.18 0.08 10.32
CA LEU A 107 13.88 0.68 9.97
C LEU A 107 12.79 -0.40 9.81
N SER A 108 13.10 -1.53 9.16
CA SER A 108 12.18 -2.66 9.01
C SER A 108 11.71 -3.21 10.36
N PHE A 109 12.63 -3.38 11.30
CA PHE A 109 12.33 -3.85 12.65
C PHE A 109 11.41 -2.86 13.39
N GLN A 110 11.74 -1.57 13.39
CA GLN A 110 10.96 -0.53 14.05
C GLN A 110 9.54 -0.41 13.46
N LEU A 111 9.41 -0.41 12.13
CA LEU A 111 8.10 -0.39 11.46
C LEU A 111 7.27 -1.64 11.76
N SER A 112 7.91 -2.80 11.89
CA SER A 112 7.22 -4.05 12.21
C SER A 112 6.69 -4.06 13.65
N LEU A 113 7.47 -3.54 14.61
CA LEU A 113 7.01 -3.36 16.00
C LEU A 113 5.82 -2.39 16.07
N PHE A 114 5.93 -1.24 15.40
CA PHE A 114 4.84 -0.27 15.33
C PHE A 114 3.56 -0.88 14.72
N ALA A 115 3.70 -1.62 13.61
CA ALA A 115 2.59 -2.29 12.97
C ALA A 115 1.94 -3.34 13.90
N GLU A 116 2.73 -4.13 14.62
CA GLU A 116 2.24 -5.12 15.58
C GLU A 116 1.43 -4.47 16.71
N GLU A 117 1.90 -3.34 17.26
CA GLU A 117 1.14 -2.60 18.27
C GLU A 117 -0.19 -2.05 17.72
N MET A 118 -0.19 -1.58 16.48
CA MET A 118 -1.40 -1.08 15.83
C MET A 118 -2.40 -2.21 15.52
N GLU A 119 -1.91 -3.39 15.12
CA GLU A 119 -2.71 -4.59 14.92
C GLU A 119 -3.42 -5.02 16.21
N LYS A 120 -2.71 -4.98 17.35
CA LYS A 120 -3.29 -5.27 18.68
C LYS A 120 -4.42 -4.31 19.05
N LYS A 121 -4.34 -3.04 18.61
CA LYS A 121 -5.39 -2.03 18.81
C LYS A 121 -6.63 -2.26 17.93
N LYS A 122 -6.53 -3.09 16.89
CA LYS A 122 -7.64 -3.43 15.97
C LYS A 122 -8.37 -2.19 15.43
N VAL A 123 -7.61 -1.19 14.98
CA VAL A 123 -8.19 0.04 14.41
C VAL A 123 -8.98 -0.31 13.15
N MET A 124 -10.31 -0.27 13.25
CA MET A 124 -11.21 -0.62 12.16
C MET A 124 -11.21 0.45 11.07
N TYR A 125 -11.27 0.03 9.81
CA TYR A 125 -11.31 0.95 8.68
C TYR A 125 -12.49 1.93 8.79
N ASN A 126 -12.20 3.22 8.76
CA ASN A 126 -13.21 4.27 8.81
C ASN A 126 -12.79 5.49 7.99
N ASN A 127 -13.53 5.74 6.91
CA ASN A 127 -13.40 6.92 6.04
C ASN A 127 -14.54 7.93 6.22
N ARG A 128 -15.46 7.70 7.16
CA ARG A 128 -16.58 8.61 7.48
C ARG A 128 -16.18 9.66 8.52
N GLU A 129 -15.15 9.37 9.30
CA GLU A 129 -14.58 10.23 10.34
C GLU A 129 -13.08 10.43 10.05
N PRO A 130 -12.74 11.21 9.00
CA PRO A 130 -11.37 11.31 8.49
C PRO A 130 -10.36 11.81 9.52
N GLU A 131 -10.78 12.58 10.53
CA GLU A 131 -9.98 13.04 11.66
C GLU A 131 -9.49 11.89 12.56
N LYS A 132 -10.16 10.73 12.53
CA LYS A 132 -9.73 9.53 13.28
C LYS A 132 -8.58 8.77 12.61
N LEU A 133 -8.15 9.17 11.41
CA LEU A 133 -7.01 8.57 10.71
C LEU A 133 -7.07 7.04 10.65
N ALA A 134 -8.21 6.49 10.20
CA ALA A 134 -8.49 5.06 10.24
C ALA A 134 -8.76 4.45 8.85
N ASP A 135 -8.68 5.23 7.79
CA ASP A 135 -8.68 4.75 6.39
C ASP A 135 -7.25 4.45 5.91
N CYS A 136 -7.06 4.09 4.64
CA CYS A 136 -5.74 3.73 4.10
C CYS A 136 -4.70 4.83 4.29
N SER A 137 -5.03 6.08 3.89
CA SER A 137 -4.14 7.22 4.06
C SER A 137 -4.06 7.71 5.52
N GLY A 138 -5.08 7.49 6.34
CA GLY A 138 -5.05 7.79 7.77
C GLY A 138 -4.09 6.89 8.54
N ILE A 139 -4.11 5.57 8.27
CA ILE A 139 -3.13 4.64 8.85
C ILE A 139 -1.71 4.95 8.38
N PHE A 140 -1.56 5.37 7.12
CA PHE A 140 -0.29 5.90 6.63
C PHE A 140 0.17 7.11 7.45
N HIS A 141 -0.70 8.09 7.72
CA HIS A 141 -0.37 9.25 8.56
C HIS A 141 0.05 8.87 9.98
N ARG A 142 -0.59 7.87 10.59
CA ARG A 142 -0.14 7.33 11.90
C ARG A 142 1.25 6.72 11.82
N THR A 143 1.58 6.07 10.69
CA THR A 143 2.91 5.52 10.44
C THR A 143 3.94 6.64 10.29
N LEU A 144 3.61 7.71 9.56
CA LEU A 144 4.47 8.87 9.44
C LEU A 144 4.72 9.55 10.79
N GLN A 145 3.69 9.71 11.63
CA GLN A 145 3.84 10.28 12.97
C GLN A 145 4.83 9.49 13.82
N PHE A 146 4.78 8.16 13.74
CA PHE A 146 5.77 7.30 14.39
C PHE A 146 7.19 7.57 13.86
N VAL A 147 7.38 7.53 12.54
CA VAL A 147 8.70 7.77 11.92
C VAL A 147 9.23 9.17 12.27
N ALA A 148 8.41 10.21 12.12
CA ALA A 148 8.76 11.59 12.41
C ALA A 148 9.13 11.81 13.88
N SER A 149 8.45 11.14 14.82
CA SER A 149 8.78 11.21 16.25
C SER A 149 10.18 10.67 16.59
N SER A 150 10.71 9.79 15.74
CA SER A 150 12.06 9.23 15.87
C SER A 150 13.08 9.91 14.94
N CYS A 151 12.61 10.75 14.01
CA CYS A 151 13.40 11.25 12.89
C CYS A 151 12.86 12.57 12.35
N ASP A 152 13.14 13.69 13.02
CA ASP A 152 12.64 15.04 12.66
C ASP A 152 13.49 15.76 11.58
N GLN A 153 14.53 15.09 11.08
CA GLN A 153 15.46 15.65 10.09
C GLN A 153 14.87 15.73 8.67
N TYR A 154 13.78 15.03 8.40
CA TYR A 154 13.11 14.97 7.10
C TYR A 154 11.82 15.79 7.10
N LEU A 155 11.23 15.94 5.91
CA LEU A 155 9.89 16.49 5.71
C LEU A 155 8.87 15.36 5.72
N TYR A 156 7.70 15.64 6.29
CA TYR A 156 6.56 14.75 6.32
C TYR A 156 5.28 15.53 5.97
N PRO A 157 4.39 14.98 5.14
CA PRO A 157 3.11 15.62 4.87
C PRO A 157 2.23 15.55 6.12
N GLU A 158 1.67 16.69 6.53
CA GLU A 158 0.64 16.71 7.56
C GLU A 158 -0.74 16.38 6.95
N PRO A 159 -1.68 15.82 7.74
CA PRO A 159 -3.04 15.57 7.28
C PRO A 159 -3.75 16.83 6.74
N THR A 160 -3.37 18.02 7.20
CA THR A 160 -3.92 19.30 6.71
C THR A 160 -3.44 19.67 5.30
N ASP A 161 -2.26 19.21 4.91
CA ASP A 161 -1.63 19.54 3.63
C ASP A 161 -1.93 18.48 2.58
N ALA A 162 -1.95 17.21 2.99
CA ALA A 162 -2.21 16.06 2.11
C ALA A 162 -2.88 14.90 2.86
N ARG A 163 -4.22 14.88 2.89
CA ARG A 163 -4.99 13.88 3.66
C ARG A 163 -5.19 12.54 2.95
N ASP A 164 -5.48 12.56 1.67
CA ASP A 164 -5.85 11.37 0.88
C ASP A 164 -4.68 10.85 0.04
N SER A 165 -4.78 9.60 -0.42
CA SER A 165 -3.71 8.94 -1.19
C SER A 165 -3.26 9.73 -2.43
N ARG A 166 -4.16 10.49 -3.06
CA ARG A 166 -3.87 11.29 -4.27
C ARG A 166 -3.11 12.55 -3.90
N SER A 167 -3.58 13.28 -2.89
CA SER A 167 -2.88 14.46 -2.37
C SER A 167 -1.49 14.09 -1.83
N LEU A 168 -1.34 12.91 -1.22
CA LEU A 168 -0.05 12.39 -0.76
C LEU A 168 0.90 12.11 -1.92
N ALA A 169 0.43 11.44 -2.98
CA ALA A 169 1.25 11.24 -4.18
C ALA A 169 1.70 12.58 -4.79
N ASN A 170 0.79 13.56 -4.89
CA ASN A 170 1.14 14.91 -5.35
C ASN A 170 2.17 15.59 -4.45
N TRP A 171 2.04 15.46 -3.12
CA TRP A 171 3.00 16.01 -2.17
C TRP A 171 4.38 15.38 -2.37
N TYR A 172 4.48 14.05 -2.46
CA TYR A 172 5.76 13.37 -2.70
C TYR A 172 6.37 13.74 -4.04
N ASN A 173 5.55 13.89 -5.09
CA ASN A 173 6.03 14.35 -6.39
C ASN A 173 6.56 15.79 -6.35
N ALA A 174 5.88 16.68 -5.63
CA ALA A 174 6.32 18.08 -5.47
C ALA A 174 7.64 18.21 -4.69
N HIS A 175 8.02 17.18 -3.92
CA HIS A 175 9.27 17.11 -3.17
C HIS A 175 10.28 16.13 -3.77
N GLU A 176 10.14 15.80 -5.07
CA GLU A 176 11.07 14.93 -5.81
C GLU A 176 11.32 13.56 -5.15
N ASN A 177 10.37 13.08 -4.36
CA ASN A 177 10.43 11.82 -3.63
C ASN A 177 9.31 10.87 -4.08
N LEU A 178 8.97 10.90 -5.38
CA LEU A 178 8.02 9.97 -6.00
C LEU A 178 8.60 9.39 -7.29
N VAL A 179 8.59 8.07 -7.36
CA VAL A 179 9.00 7.28 -8.52
C VAL A 179 7.76 6.68 -9.17
N PHE A 180 7.57 6.90 -10.47
CA PHE A 180 6.49 6.26 -11.24
C PHE A 180 6.91 4.85 -11.65
N ILE A 181 5.96 3.91 -11.52
CA ILE A 181 6.18 2.50 -11.84
C ILE A 181 5.48 2.18 -13.15
N ASN A 182 6.29 1.98 -14.19
CA ASN A 182 5.86 1.53 -15.50
C ASN A 182 5.90 0.00 -15.58
N ASP A 183 6.96 -0.61 -15.03
CA ASP A 183 7.12 -2.05 -14.89
C ASP A 183 7.52 -2.37 -13.45
N ALA A 184 6.58 -2.94 -12.69
CA ALA A 184 6.79 -3.26 -11.28
C ALA A 184 7.89 -4.31 -11.07
N VAL A 185 8.06 -5.25 -12.00
CA VAL A 185 9.09 -6.29 -11.89
C VAL A 185 10.45 -5.70 -12.26
N ALA A 186 10.55 -4.95 -13.35
CA ALA A 186 11.82 -4.31 -13.72
C ALA A 186 12.29 -3.31 -12.65
N GLN A 187 11.35 -2.55 -12.06
CA GLN A 187 11.65 -1.52 -11.06
C GLN A 187 11.59 -2.04 -9.60
N ARG A 188 11.46 -3.35 -9.37
CA ARG A 188 11.19 -3.95 -8.05
C ARG A 188 12.17 -3.54 -6.93
N ASN A 189 13.40 -3.17 -7.28
CA ASN A 189 14.43 -2.81 -6.31
C ASN A 189 14.29 -1.41 -5.70
N VAL A 190 13.32 -0.60 -6.17
CA VAL A 190 12.92 0.63 -5.44
C VAL A 190 12.11 0.31 -4.18
N ILE A 191 11.56 -0.90 -4.09
CA ILE A 191 10.78 -1.36 -2.94
C ILE A 191 11.74 -1.74 -1.80
N LYS A 192 11.65 -1.03 -0.69
CA LYS A 192 12.46 -1.25 0.51
C LYS A 192 11.66 -0.92 1.77
N PRO A 193 12.09 -1.34 2.98
CA PRO A 193 11.44 -0.90 4.21
C PRO A 193 11.31 0.63 4.26
N GLY A 194 10.12 1.13 4.56
CA GLY A 194 9.78 2.56 4.49
C GLY A 194 9.37 3.05 3.10
N ALA A 195 9.33 2.21 2.06
CA ALA A 195 8.72 2.58 0.80
C ALA A 195 7.21 2.80 0.98
N VAL A 196 6.69 3.86 0.38
CA VAL A 196 5.28 4.23 0.37
C VAL A 196 4.70 3.82 -0.98
N MET A 197 3.76 2.89 -0.96
CA MET A 197 3.23 2.25 -2.16
C MET A 197 1.91 2.90 -2.56
N PHE A 198 1.77 3.34 -3.80
CA PHE A 198 0.53 3.89 -4.35
C PHE A 198 -0.06 2.96 -5.39
N PHE A 199 -1.31 2.54 -5.19
CA PHE A 199 -1.99 1.61 -6.07
C PHE A 199 -3.20 2.23 -6.75
N GLY A 200 -3.46 1.75 -7.97
CA GLY A 200 -4.62 2.11 -8.76
C GLY A 200 -5.93 1.51 -8.26
N GLY A 201 -6.99 1.72 -9.04
CA GLY A 201 -8.30 1.16 -8.71
C GLY A 201 -8.40 -0.35 -8.89
N SER A 202 -9.30 -0.97 -8.12
CA SER A 202 -9.48 -2.42 -8.11
C SER A 202 -9.94 -2.94 -9.48
N GLY A 203 -9.22 -3.91 -10.03
CA GLY A 203 -9.56 -4.56 -11.31
C GLY A 203 -9.26 -3.71 -12.54
N LYS A 204 -8.72 -2.50 -12.37
CA LYS A 204 -8.27 -1.64 -13.47
C LYS A 204 -6.84 -2.01 -13.86
N ARG A 205 -6.56 -1.93 -15.16
CA ARG A 205 -5.21 -2.07 -15.73
C ARG A 205 -4.80 -0.75 -16.33
N TYR A 206 -3.59 -0.32 -16.01
CA TYR A 206 -3.01 0.93 -16.45
C TYR A 206 -1.75 0.60 -17.26
N ASN A 207 -1.84 0.77 -18.58
CA ASN A 207 -0.75 0.49 -19.50
C ASN A 207 0.13 1.74 -19.62
N HIS A 208 1.12 1.88 -18.73
CA HIS A 208 2.04 3.03 -18.68
C HIS A 208 1.29 4.38 -18.67
N PRO A 209 0.43 4.62 -17.66
CA PRO A 209 -0.32 5.86 -17.59
C PRO A 209 0.64 7.06 -17.52
N PRO A 210 0.41 8.14 -18.28
CA PRO A 210 1.21 9.36 -18.16
C PRO A 210 1.26 9.84 -16.71
N LYS A 211 2.41 10.41 -16.31
CA LYS A 211 2.64 10.97 -14.96
C LYS A 211 1.48 11.84 -14.48
N ASP A 212 1.03 12.77 -15.32
CA ASP A 212 -0.06 13.67 -14.97
C ASP A 212 -1.38 12.95 -14.73
N GLU A 213 -1.62 11.81 -15.39
CA GLU A 213 -2.84 11.02 -15.19
C GLU A 213 -2.80 10.29 -13.85
N VAL A 214 -1.64 9.73 -13.47
CA VAL A 214 -1.43 9.08 -12.17
C VAL A 214 -1.64 10.07 -11.02
N LEU A 215 -1.17 11.31 -11.19
CA LEU A 215 -1.29 12.38 -10.20
C LEU A 215 -2.67 13.07 -10.19
N LYS A 216 -3.40 13.05 -11.31
CA LYS A 216 -4.78 13.53 -11.37
C LYS A 216 -5.70 12.65 -10.51
N GLY A 217 -6.72 13.27 -9.92
CA GLY A 217 -7.49 12.76 -8.78
C GLY A 217 -8.37 11.52 -8.99
N GLY A 218 -8.11 10.64 -9.96
CA GLY A 218 -8.95 9.48 -10.27
C GLY A 218 -8.26 8.12 -10.38
N ILE A 219 -6.93 8.07 -10.45
CA ILE A 219 -6.21 6.81 -10.65
C ILE A 219 -5.81 6.15 -9.32
N ILE A 220 -5.11 6.87 -8.44
CA ILE A 220 -4.65 6.33 -7.17
C ILE A 220 -5.82 6.19 -6.20
N GLU A 221 -6.08 4.96 -5.76
CA GLU A 221 -7.20 4.63 -4.86
C GLU A 221 -6.72 4.03 -3.54
N HIS A 222 -5.44 3.65 -3.42
CA HIS A 222 -4.94 2.98 -2.22
C HIS A 222 -3.46 3.29 -1.92
N ILE A 223 -3.10 3.24 -0.64
CA ILE A 223 -1.75 3.52 -0.14
C ILE A 223 -1.37 2.59 1.02
N GLY A 224 -0.08 2.30 1.19
CA GLY A 224 0.47 1.60 2.35
C GLY A 224 1.97 1.77 2.48
N VAL A 225 2.54 1.35 3.62
CA VAL A 225 3.98 1.44 3.89
C VAL A 225 4.57 0.04 3.96
N VAL A 226 5.67 -0.18 3.23
CA VAL A 226 6.43 -1.42 3.28
C VAL A 226 7.15 -1.53 4.62
N THR A 227 6.91 -2.60 5.36
CA THR A 227 7.62 -2.87 6.62
C THR A 227 8.78 -3.82 6.41
N GLU A 228 8.66 -4.77 5.48
CA GLU A 228 9.65 -5.81 5.23
C GLU A 228 9.72 -6.14 3.74
N VAL A 229 10.88 -6.59 3.26
CA VAL A 229 11.07 -7.06 1.88
C VAL A 229 11.69 -8.46 1.88
N LYS A 230 11.23 -9.30 0.96
CA LYS A 230 11.84 -10.60 0.65
C LYS A 230 12.69 -10.45 -0.59
N LYS A 231 13.94 -10.92 -0.54
CA LYS A 231 14.89 -10.86 -1.65
C LYS A 231 15.31 -12.25 -2.13
N ASP A 232 15.67 -12.37 -3.39
CA ASP A 232 16.36 -13.55 -3.95
C ASP A 232 17.87 -13.53 -3.64
N ASP A 233 18.58 -14.58 -4.06
CA ASP A 233 20.03 -14.72 -3.86
C ASP A 233 20.85 -13.65 -4.60
N GLN A 234 20.26 -12.99 -5.60
CA GLN A 234 20.86 -11.88 -6.33
C GLN A 234 20.56 -10.52 -5.68
N GLY A 235 19.82 -10.51 -4.56
CA GLY A 235 19.45 -9.31 -3.83
C GLY A 235 18.25 -8.56 -4.41
N ASN A 236 17.55 -9.12 -5.40
CA ASN A 236 16.37 -8.50 -5.98
C ASN A 236 15.13 -8.75 -5.14
N VAL A 237 14.23 -7.78 -5.07
CA VAL A 237 12.96 -7.92 -4.34
C VAL A 237 12.03 -8.89 -5.06
N ILE A 238 11.62 -9.97 -4.38
CA ILE A 238 10.65 -10.95 -4.88
C ILE A 238 9.29 -10.87 -4.17
N GLY A 239 9.20 -10.09 -3.11
CA GLY A 239 7.96 -9.77 -2.42
C GLY A 239 8.16 -8.84 -1.23
N TYR A 240 7.07 -8.41 -0.60
CA TYR A 240 7.12 -7.49 0.54
C TYR A 240 5.93 -7.65 1.49
N THR A 241 6.12 -7.20 2.73
CA THR A 241 5.06 -6.99 3.72
C THR A 241 4.70 -5.51 3.76
N MET A 242 3.41 -5.19 3.76
CA MET A 242 2.92 -3.82 3.80
C MET A 242 1.93 -3.60 4.94
N PHE A 243 2.15 -2.57 5.76
CA PHE A 243 1.19 -2.11 6.77
C PHE A 243 0.31 -1.00 6.21
N HIS A 244 -1.01 -1.14 6.37
CA HIS A 244 -1.97 -0.20 5.80
C HIS A 244 -3.37 -0.31 6.43
N GLY A 245 -4.16 0.75 6.28
CA GLY A 245 -5.62 0.66 6.44
C GLY A 245 -6.19 -0.11 5.26
N ARG A 246 -6.87 -1.24 5.51
CA ARG A 246 -7.20 -2.20 4.45
C ARG A 246 -8.39 -1.76 3.59
N ARG A 247 -9.60 -1.96 4.09
CA ARG A 247 -10.88 -1.68 3.42
C ARG A 247 -12.01 -1.71 4.47
N PRO A 248 -13.21 -1.20 4.16
CA PRO A 248 -14.36 -1.28 5.05
C PRO A 248 -14.57 -2.70 5.61
N GLY A 249 -14.83 -2.80 6.92
CA GLY A 249 -15.02 -4.06 7.63
C GLY A 249 -13.73 -4.83 7.97
N LYS A 250 -12.55 -4.26 7.72
CA LYS A 250 -11.25 -4.82 8.12
C LYS A 250 -10.49 -3.84 8.99
N ALA A 251 -9.70 -4.35 9.94
CA ALA A 251 -8.76 -3.53 10.70
C ALA A 251 -7.52 -3.19 9.89
N ALA A 252 -6.76 -2.19 10.34
CA ALA A 252 -5.38 -1.99 9.90
C ALA A 252 -4.53 -3.21 10.26
N GLU A 253 -3.74 -3.69 9.31
CA GLU A 253 -2.95 -4.91 9.46
C GLU A 253 -1.84 -4.94 8.40
N ARG A 254 -0.79 -5.70 8.68
CA ARG A 254 0.17 -6.13 7.66
C ARG A 254 -0.46 -7.12 6.69
N SER A 255 -0.11 -6.97 5.42
CA SER A 255 -0.41 -7.91 4.37
C SER A 255 0.88 -8.45 3.76
N HIS A 256 0.91 -9.74 3.43
CA HIS A 256 2.14 -10.49 3.11
C HIS A 256 2.12 -11.13 1.70
N TYR A 257 1.05 -10.94 0.93
CA TYR A 257 0.84 -11.62 -0.36
C TYR A 257 1.44 -10.88 -1.55
N HIS A 258 2.19 -9.80 -1.33
CA HIS A 258 2.73 -8.99 -2.41
C HIS A 258 3.99 -9.65 -2.96
N SER A 259 3.89 -10.24 -4.15
CA SER A 259 4.99 -10.99 -4.77
C SER A 259 5.02 -10.79 -6.28
N ILE A 260 6.18 -11.05 -6.89
CA ILE A 260 6.35 -11.11 -8.35
C ILE A 260 5.45 -12.19 -8.98
N GLU A 261 5.16 -13.26 -8.24
CA GLU A 261 4.18 -14.29 -8.58
C GLU A 261 2.93 -14.04 -7.72
N PRO A 262 1.93 -13.31 -8.22
CA PRO A 262 0.77 -12.96 -7.43
C PRO A 262 -0.04 -14.22 -7.09
N PRO A 263 -0.77 -14.23 -5.95
CA PRO A 263 -1.46 -15.41 -5.44
C PRO A 263 -2.64 -15.87 -6.32
N ARG A 264 -3.01 -15.10 -7.34
CA ARG A 264 -4.12 -15.39 -8.25
C ARG A 264 -3.73 -15.00 -9.67
N LEU A 265 -4.11 -15.86 -10.62
CA LEU A 265 -3.93 -15.58 -12.05
C LEU A 265 -4.63 -14.27 -12.45
N GLY A 266 -3.94 -13.47 -13.25
CA GLY A 266 -4.46 -12.20 -13.79
C GLY A 266 -4.32 -11.00 -12.85
N TYR A 267 -3.80 -11.18 -11.64
CA TYR A 267 -3.46 -10.08 -10.74
C TYR A 267 -2.10 -9.46 -11.12
N PRO A 268 -1.90 -8.16 -10.87
CA PRO A 268 -0.63 -7.51 -11.18
C PRO A 268 0.49 -7.99 -10.24
N PRO A 269 1.68 -8.34 -10.76
CA PRO A 269 2.87 -8.57 -9.95
C PRO A 269 3.12 -7.41 -8.98
N LEU A 270 3.51 -7.73 -7.75
CA LEU A 270 3.81 -6.76 -6.69
C LEU A 270 2.67 -5.77 -6.37
N GLY A 271 1.44 -6.04 -6.85
CA GLY A 271 0.26 -5.22 -6.58
C GLY A 271 -0.39 -5.50 -5.23
N ASN A 272 -1.50 -4.81 -4.97
CA ASN A 272 -2.35 -5.05 -3.80
C ASN A 272 -3.65 -5.75 -4.23
N TRP A 273 -3.75 -7.07 -4.07
CA TRP A 273 -4.77 -7.88 -4.73
C TRP A 273 -4.78 -7.60 -6.24
N ASN A 274 -5.90 -7.13 -6.78
CA ASN A 274 -6.08 -6.77 -8.18
C ASN A 274 -5.86 -5.25 -8.44
N GLN A 275 -5.20 -4.53 -7.53
CA GLN A 275 -4.79 -3.15 -7.71
C GLN A 275 -3.33 -3.09 -8.17
N GLN A 276 -3.09 -2.44 -9.31
CA GLN A 276 -1.76 -2.28 -9.88
C GLN A 276 -0.93 -1.26 -9.09
N LEU A 277 0.36 -1.54 -8.89
CA LEU A 277 1.32 -0.58 -8.33
C LEU A 277 1.63 0.49 -9.39
N LEU A 278 1.50 1.76 -9.02
CA LEU A 278 1.63 2.89 -9.96
C LEU A 278 2.75 3.85 -9.60
N ALA A 279 3.04 4.01 -8.32
CA ALA A 279 4.13 4.84 -7.85
C ALA A 279 4.66 4.34 -6.50
N VAL A 280 5.91 4.68 -6.23
CA VAL A 280 6.59 4.43 -4.96
C VAL A 280 7.27 5.71 -4.49
N ALA A 281 7.04 6.08 -3.24
CA ALA A 281 7.79 7.13 -2.54
C ALA A 281 8.58 6.54 -1.36
N TYR A 282 9.25 7.38 -0.58
CA TYR A 282 9.89 6.98 0.67
C TYR A 282 9.33 7.77 1.85
N VAL A 283 9.08 7.13 3.00
CA VAL A 283 8.47 7.77 4.18
C VAL A 283 9.24 9.00 4.68
N MET A 284 10.55 9.04 4.45
CA MET A 284 11.45 10.14 4.82
C MET A 284 11.79 10.98 3.59
N THR A 285 11.13 12.12 3.41
CA THR A 285 11.43 13.06 2.31
C THR A 285 12.54 14.02 2.71
N PRO A 286 13.68 14.10 1.97
CA PRO A 286 14.73 15.05 2.29
C PRO A 286 14.20 16.49 2.36
N LYS A 287 14.64 17.25 3.36
CA LYS A 287 14.62 18.72 3.26
C LYS A 287 15.54 19.02 2.07
N GLY A 288 15.01 19.56 0.98
CA GLY A 288 15.66 19.60 -0.33
C GLY A 288 17.17 19.90 -0.29
N ALA A 289 17.92 19.28 -1.19
CA ALA A 289 19.33 19.55 -1.42
C ALA A 289 19.58 21.02 -1.78
#